data_AF-A0A7C9KCN5-F1
#
_entry.id   AF-A0A7C9KCN5-F1
#
_cell.length_a   1.000
_cell.length_b   1.000
_cell.length_c   1.000
_cell.angle_alpha   90.00
_cell.angle_beta   90.00
_cell.angle_gamma   90.00
#
_symmetry.space_group_name_H-M   'P 1'
#
loop_
_entity.id
_entity.type
_entity.pdbx_description
1 polymer ?
#
loop_
_entity_poly.entity_id
_entity_poly.type
_entity_poly.pdbx_seq_one_letter_code
_entity_poly.pdbx_strand_id
1 'polypeptide(L)'
;MGPASCRVPFSRHIVRVPPFRRQKAALHHTARRRGTGRAGPSRAGRRDRLSLPHRAGNGRNRPHPPDAGACPSLQRLLSARPRPRPRQGGTPRRLDSGRLLRRVALRSARRGGRCAAEATVMFPLSSAQRAVVDVLRPNAGGADAAWRQTRIDWHKALSYANAHYLVPALYSSLRKAGYLTDLPPDVRDYLALLHRSNSVRNGRLAAQARELVTGLNEGGIRPMLLKGGLALVDNHYDDPAERMLSDLDVLIPVGSIESALRSLDALGYAVLTLSLPGDHAYANFGRDGDAGAVDLHVELIDAHYLLGAREVWQRARPVSWEGAHLFLPSATDALLHNLLHAQVHYLGGYYRGEIELRQLYDFVAIARHGGGDVDWRFITERLTLHRLLIPLQSYVLAANCLFGLPWPFEQRPRWRARMHFRRCLIQQRLPRLAQANVPWANLRNDFARHRMDRLYEPRHPLVLRWLQHALGTLQKGGLRLAVDRLIRTR
;
A
#
# COMPACT_ATOMS: atom_id res chain seq x y z
N MET A 1 -39.72 -37.36 -10.80
CA MET A 1 -39.41 -36.10 -11.50
C MET A 1 -38.16 -35.51 -10.87
N GLY A 2 -37.19 -35.05 -11.65
CA GLY A 2 -35.97 -34.38 -11.15
C GLY A 2 -35.71 -33.09 -11.94
N PRO A 3 -35.12 -32.05 -11.33
CA PRO A 3 -34.89 -30.77 -12.00
C PRO A 3 -33.76 -30.88 -13.04
N ALA A 4 -33.96 -30.28 -14.21
CA ALA A 4 -33.04 -30.40 -15.35
C ALA A 4 -31.83 -29.45 -15.24
N SER A 5 -30.68 -29.86 -15.77
CA SER A 5 -29.48 -29.02 -15.86
C SER A 5 -29.49 -28.16 -17.13
N CYS A 6 -29.61 -26.84 -16.99
CA CYS A 6 -29.35 -25.91 -18.09
C CYS A 6 -27.85 -25.83 -18.38
N ARG A 7 -27.38 -26.56 -19.40
CA ARG A 7 -26.03 -26.38 -19.98
C ARG A 7 -26.06 -25.28 -21.03
N VAL A 8 -25.28 -24.22 -20.84
CA VAL A 8 -25.04 -23.19 -21.87
C VAL A 8 -23.78 -23.58 -22.66
N PRO A 9 -23.82 -23.70 -23.99
CA PRO A 9 -22.66 -24.10 -24.79
C PRO A 9 -21.71 -22.91 -25.02
N PHE A 10 -20.55 -22.93 -24.37
CA PHE A 10 -19.46 -22.00 -24.69
C PHE A 10 -18.75 -22.42 -26.00
N SER A 11 -18.86 -21.58 -27.04
CA SER A 11 -18.20 -21.82 -28.33
C SER A 11 -16.69 -21.58 -28.24
N ARG A 12 -15.89 -22.57 -28.62
CA ARG A 12 -14.41 -22.51 -28.58
C ARG A 12 -13.83 -21.65 -29.72
N HIS A 13 -13.87 -20.33 -29.58
CA HIS A 13 -13.09 -19.45 -30.47
C HIS A 13 -11.62 -19.38 -30.02
N ILE A 14 -10.77 -20.17 -30.68
CA ILE A 14 -9.31 -20.13 -30.52
C ILE A 14 -8.79 -18.81 -31.10
N VAL A 15 -8.55 -17.83 -30.24
CA VAL A 15 -7.91 -16.56 -30.62
C VAL A 15 -6.42 -16.83 -30.87
N ARG A 16 -6.02 -16.87 -32.15
CA ARG A 16 -4.60 -17.04 -32.54
C ARG A 16 -3.77 -15.85 -32.08
N VAL A 17 -2.81 -16.08 -31.19
CA VAL A 17 -1.80 -15.09 -30.78
C VAL A 17 -0.92 -14.73 -32.00
N PRO A 18 -0.76 -13.45 -32.35
CA PRO A 18 0.10 -13.04 -33.47
C PRO A 18 1.59 -13.08 -33.09
N PRO A 19 2.49 -13.54 -33.99
CA PRO A 19 3.92 -13.63 -33.69
C PRO A 19 4.60 -12.26 -33.60
N PHE A 20 5.57 -12.16 -32.68
CA PHE A 20 6.26 -10.91 -32.35
C PHE A 20 7.15 -10.38 -33.51
N ARG A 21 6.74 -9.28 -34.15
CA ARG A 21 7.60 -8.56 -35.10
C ARG A 21 8.73 -7.83 -34.36
N ARG A 22 9.94 -8.39 -34.42
CA ARG A 22 11.18 -7.72 -33.96
C ARG A 22 11.35 -6.35 -34.65
N GLN A 23 11.20 -5.26 -33.90
CA GLN A 23 11.65 -3.94 -34.35
C GLN A 23 13.18 -3.89 -34.33
N LYS A 24 13.81 -4.08 -35.50
CA LYS A 24 15.20 -3.64 -35.72
C LYS A 24 15.20 -2.12 -35.79
N ALA A 25 15.72 -1.43 -34.78
CA ALA A 25 16.09 -0.03 -34.92
C ALA A 25 17.26 0.07 -35.91
N ALA A 26 17.10 0.84 -36.99
CA ALA A 26 18.13 1.00 -38.01
C ALA A 26 19.19 2.02 -37.56
N LEU A 27 20.47 1.63 -37.63
CA LEU A 27 21.63 2.50 -37.37
C LEU A 27 22.67 2.37 -38.50
N HIS A 28 22.38 3.05 -39.60
CA HIS A 28 23.32 3.47 -40.65
C HIS A 28 23.15 4.99 -40.80
N HIS A 29 24.16 5.82 -41.12
CA HIS A 29 25.60 5.57 -41.25
C HIS A 29 26.33 6.92 -41.10
N THR A 30 27.41 6.99 -40.33
CA THR A 30 28.51 7.94 -40.57
C THR A 30 29.84 7.31 -40.16
N ALA A 31 30.68 6.97 -41.14
CA ALA A 31 31.99 6.39 -40.90
C ALA A 31 33.08 7.43 -41.15
N ARG A 32 34.07 7.53 -40.25
CA ARG A 32 35.40 8.08 -40.58
C ARG A 32 36.50 7.18 -40.01
N ARG A 33 37.59 7.09 -40.78
CA ARG A 33 38.63 6.05 -40.76
C ARG A 33 39.68 6.23 -39.64
N ARG A 34 40.52 5.18 -39.50
CA ARG A 34 41.84 5.07 -38.83
C ARG A 34 41.76 4.70 -37.32
N GLY A 35 42.46 3.67 -36.83
CA GLY A 35 43.17 2.59 -37.54
C GLY A 35 44.12 1.74 -36.68
N THR A 36 44.43 0.52 -37.15
CA THR A 36 45.65 -0.31 -36.92
C THR A 36 46.06 -0.78 -35.51
N GLY A 37 46.51 -2.06 -35.42
CA GLY A 37 47.10 -2.72 -34.22
C GLY A 37 46.10 -3.58 -33.43
N ARG A 38 46.10 -4.92 -33.35
CA ARG A 38 47.03 -6.07 -33.61
C ARG A 38 47.76 -6.59 -32.35
N ALA A 39 47.66 -7.91 -32.14
CA ALA A 39 48.22 -8.72 -31.02
C ALA A 39 47.62 -8.42 -29.63
N GLY A 40 47.57 -9.34 -28.65
CA GLY A 40 48.01 -10.76 -28.59
C GLY A 40 48.30 -11.14 -27.12
N PRO A 41 47.92 -12.34 -26.60
CA PRO A 41 47.85 -12.56 -25.14
C PRO A 41 48.99 -13.39 -24.51
N SER A 42 49.35 -13.08 -23.25
CA SER A 42 50.23 -13.89 -22.38
C SER A 42 50.28 -13.35 -20.93
N ARG A 43 50.73 -14.06 -19.86
CA ARG A 43 50.63 -15.51 -19.48
C ARG A 43 51.20 -15.73 -18.05
N ALA A 44 50.48 -16.45 -17.17
CA ALA A 44 50.98 -17.21 -16.00
C ALA A 44 51.72 -16.50 -14.81
N GLY A 45 51.91 -17.27 -13.71
CA GLY A 45 52.60 -16.89 -12.46
C GLY A 45 51.65 -16.59 -11.29
N ARG A 46 51.23 -17.49 -10.38
CA ARG A 46 51.72 -18.79 -9.82
C ARG A 46 52.60 -18.64 -8.56
N ARG A 47 52.33 -19.51 -7.57
CA ARG A 47 52.97 -19.71 -6.24
C ARG A 47 52.52 -18.70 -5.18
N ASP A 48 52.46 -18.97 -3.89
CA ASP A 48 52.55 -20.10 -2.91
C ASP A 48 52.56 -19.33 -1.54
N ARG A 49 52.33 -19.83 -0.31
CA ARG A 49 52.32 -21.15 0.36
C ARG A 49 51.77 -20.92 1.80
N LEU A 50 51.15 -21.94 2.43
CA LEU A 50 51.21 -22.28 3.89
C LEU A 50 50.69 -21.22 4.94
N SER A 51 50.13 -21.54 6.12
CA SER A 51 49.88 -22.80 6.88
C SER A 51 48.59 -22.73 7.73
N LEU A 52 48.16 -23.89 8.25
CA LEU A 52 47.10 -24.15 9.27
C LEU A 52 47.75 -24.95 10.46
N PRO A 53 47.06 -25.42 11.54
CA PRO A 53 45.79 -25.06 12.22
C PRO A 53 45.91 -25.02 13.80
N HIS A 54 44.77 -25.16 14.53
CA HIS A 54 44.60 -25.63 15.94
C HIS A 54 44.89 -24.65 17.11
N ARG A 55 44.31 -24.76 18.34
CA ARG A 55 43.29 -25.65 19.00
C ARG A 55 42.60 -24.84 20.15
N ALA A 56 41.27 -24.84 20.32
CA ALA A 56 40.42 -25.64 21.25
C ALA A 56 40.65 -25.48 22.79
N GLY A 57 39.58 -25.21 23.59
CA GLY A 57 39.60 -25.28 25.07
C GLY A 57 38.34 -24.78 25.83
N ASN A 58 37.90 -25.51 26.89
CA ASN A 58 36.76 -25.24 27.81
C ASN A 58 37.13 -24.23 28.95
N GLY A 59 36.28 -23.72 29.87
CA GLY A 59 34.82 -23.79 30.12
C GLY A 59 34.43 -23.71 31.64
N ARG A 60 33.12 -23.67 31.99
CA ARG A 60 32.43 -23.90 33.33
C ARG A 60 32.18 -22.74 34.35
N ASN A 61 30.89 -22.66 34.76
CA ASN A 61 30.22 -22.48 36.09
C ASN A 61 30.46 -21.35 37.14
N ARG A 62 29.32 -20.71 37.53
CA ARG A 62 28.71 -20.32 38.86
C ARG A 62 29.42 -20.69 40.20
N PRO A 63 29.19 -19.99 41.36
CA PRO A 63 27.85 -19.59 41.92
C PRO A 63 27.72 -18.30 42.83
N HIS A 64 26.52 -18.13 43.44
CA HIS A 64 26.12 -17.27 44.60
C HIS A 64 26.51 -17.91 45.97
N PRO A 65 26.20 -17.39 47.21
CA PRO A 65 25.31 -16.30 47.71
C PRO A 65 26.10 -15.27 48.62
N PRO A 66 25.72 -14.71 49.81
CA PRO A 66 24.44 -14.62 50.59
C PRO A 66 24.09 -13.29 51.35
N ASP A 67 22.84 -13.27 51.87
CA ASP A 67 22.27 -12.80 53.17
C ASP A 67 22.27 -11.36 53.80
N ALA A 68 21.03 -11.04 54.26
CA ALA A 68 20.57 -10.42 55.53
C ALA A 68 20.72 -8.91 55.87
N GLY A 69 19.66 -8.35 56.48
CA GLY A 69 19.61 -7.02 57.13
C GLY A 69 18.18 -6.50 57.39
N ALA A 70 17.80 -6.23 58.64
CA ALA A 70 16.40 -5.96 59.07
C ALA A 70 16.02 -4.46 59.21
N CYS A 71 14.72 -4.19 59.36
CA CYS A 71 14.12 -2.91 59.82
C CYS A 71 14.24 -2.76 61.37
N PRO A 72 13.69 -1.72 62.08
CA PRO A 72 12.83 -0.59 61.66
C PRO A 72 13.18 0.77 62.35
N SER A 73 12.17 1.65 62.60
CA SER A 73 12.16 2.89 63.43
C SER A 73 12.52 4.23 62.71
N LEU A 74 12.09 5.44 63.13
CA LEU A 74 11.27 5.88 64.28
C LEU A 74 10.53 7.24 64.01
N GLN A 75 9.21 7.31 64.31
CA GLN A 75 8.28 8.43 64.64
C GLN A 75 8.48 9.94 64.28
N ARG A 76 7.35 10.56 63.85
CA ARG A 76 6.78 11.92 64.21
C ARG A 76 7.59 13.19 63.78
N LEU A 77 7.07 14.43 63.71
CA LEU A 77 5.73 15.09 63.86
C LEU A 77 5.37 15.83 62.53
N LEU A 78 4.11 16.08 62.13
CA LEU A 78 3.19 17.20 62.52
C LEU A 78 3.86 18.60 62.65
N SER A 79 3.29 19.73 62.20
CA SER A 79 2.12 20.00 61.34
C SER A 79 2.00 21.51 61.01
N ALA A 80 1.65 21.90 59.78
CA ALA A 80 1.12 23.25 59.49
C ALA A 80 0.27 23.33 58.20
N ARG A 81 -0.88 24.02 58.25
CA ARG A 81 -1.69 24.43 57.07
C ARG A 81 -2.10 25.90 57.24
N PRO A 82 -1.86 26.79 56.26
CA PRO A 82 -2.54 28.09 56.20
C PRO A 82 -4.00 27.96 55.74
N ARG A 83 -4.89 28.81 56.27
CA ARG A 83 -6.27 29.01 55.78
C ARG A 83 -6.40 30.40 55.10
N PRO A 84 -7.39 30.62 54.21
CA PRO A 84 -7.43 31.79 53.31
C PRO A 84 -8.14 33.03 53.87
N ARG A 85 -7.82 34.21 53.31
CA ARG A 85 -8.55 35.50 53.39
C ARG A 85 -8.40 36.24 52.02
N PRO A 86 -9.11 37.34 51.73
CA PRO A 86 -10.46 37.29 51.17
C PRO A 86 -10.56 37.96 49.77
N ARG A 87 -11.76 37.98 49.17
CA ARG A 87 -12.05 38.73 47.92
C ARG A 87 -12.34 40.21 48.20
N GLN A 88 -11.87 41.08 47.31
CA GLN A 88 -12.54 42.33 46.94
C GLN A 88 -12.59 42.46 45.40
N GLY A 89 -13.50 43.29 44.88
CA GLY A 89 -13.90 43.30 43.47
C GLY A 89 -13.12 44.26 42.56
N GLY A 90 -13.19 44.00 41.26
CA GLY A 90 -12.68 44.87 40.20
C GLY A 90 -13.33 44.53 38.85
N THR A 91 -13.58 45.53 38.02
CA THR A 91 -14.36 45.43 36.77
C THR A 91 -13.61 44.74 35.61
N PRO A 92 -14.33 44.20 34.60
CA PRO A 92 -13.76 43.19 33.69
C PRO A 92 -12.79 43.79 32.65
N ARG A 93 -11.48 43.56 32.84
CA ARG A 93 -10.48 43.77 31.79
C ARG A 93 -10.47 42.58 30.81
N ARG A 94 -10.44 42.90 29.51
CA ARG A 94 -10.40 41.95 28.39
C ARG A 94 -9.31 40.88 28.59
N LEU A 95 -9.67 39.61 28.36
CA LEU A 95 -8.70 38.53 28.25
C LEU A 95 -7.85 38.70 26.98
N ASP A 96 -6.56 39.01 27.14
CA ASP A 96 -5.57 38.92 26.07
C ASP A 96 -5.31 37.44 25.73
N SER A 97 -6.02 36.95 24.72
CA SER A 97 -5.93 35.58 24.20
C SER A 97 -4.50 35.16 23.83
N GLY A 98 -3.62 36.12 23.48
CA GLY A 98 -2.23 35.83 23.08
C GLY A 98 -1.37 35.28 24.23
N ARG A 99 -1.60 35.74 25.47
CA ARG A 99 -0.80 35.33 26.64
C ARG A 99 -1.18 33.95 27.18
N LEU A 100 -2.46 33.57 27.11
CA LEU A 100 -2.90 32.24 27.54
C LEU A 100 -2.32 31.15 26.61
N LEU A 101 -2.39 31.37 25.30
CA LEU A 101 -1.85 30.47 24.28
C LEU A 101 -0.34 30.23 24.45
N ARG A 102 0.45 31.27 24.77
CA ARG A 102 1.89 31.12 25.05
C ARG A 102 2.16 30.26 26.29
N ARG A 103 1.39 30.40 27.38
CA ARG A 103 1.57 29.58 28.59
C ARG A 103 1.15 28.11 28.41
N VAL A 104 0.15 27.84 27.56
CA VAL A 104 -0.20 26.46 27.15
C VAL A 104 0.93 25.86 26.30
N ALA A 105 1.36 26.56 25.25
CA ALA A 105 2.41 26.08 24.34
C ALA A 105 3.74 25.75 25.06
N LEU A 106 4.15 26.58 26.02
CA LEU A 106 5.41 26.39 26.76
C LEU A 106 5.35 25.24 27.78
N ARG A 107 4.16 24.81 28.25
CA ARG A 107 4.03 23.58 29.05
C ARG A 107 4.03 22.32 28.20
N SER A 108 3.57 22.39 26.95
CA SER A 108 3.63 21.26 26.00
C SER A 108 5.06 20.88 25.59
N ALA A 109 5.99 21.83 25.61
CA ALA A 109 7.36 21.65 25.13
C ALA A 109 8.26 20.73 25.98
N ARG A 110 7.82 20.29 27.17
CA ARG A 110 8.61 19.42 28.08
C ARG A 110 8.10 17.98 28.24
N ARG A 111 7.20 17.52 27.35
CA ARG A 111 6.88 16.09 27.18
C ARG A 111 6.82 15.78 25.68
N GLY A 112 7.78 15.02 25.18
CA GLY A 112 7.84 14.61 23.78
C GLY A 112 6.62 13.77 23.36
N GLY A 113 6.37 13.71 22.04
CA GLY A 113 5.40 12.79 21.44
C GLY A 113 3.97 13.32 21.20
N ARG A 114 3.59 14.51 21.67
CA ARG A 114 2.26 15.08 21.33
C ARG A 114 2.22 15.71 19.93
N CYS A 115 1.16 15.42 19.20
CA CYS A 115 1.22 15.26 17.74
C CYS A 115 0.96 16.55 16.94
N ALA A 116 1.55 16.67 15.76
CA ALA A 116 1.17 17.71 14.77
C ALA A 116 -0.23 17.48 14.14
N ALA A 117 -0.84 16.31 14.37
CA ALA A 117 -2.15 15.93 13.83
C ALA A 117 -3.33 16.67 14.48
N GLU A 118 -3.32 16.84 15.81
CA GLU A 118 -4.49 17.33 16.57
C GLU A 118 -4.98 18.71 16.10
N ALA A 119 -4.07 19.60 15.69
CA ALA A 119 -4.39 20.94 15.19
C ALA A 119 -4.72 21.01 13.68
N THR A 120 -4.91 19.87 12.99
CA THR A 120 -5.06 19.84 11.52
C THR A 120 -6.47 19.46 11.04
N VAL A 121 -7.23 18.65 11.78
CA VAL A 121 -8.50 18.06 11.34
C VAL A 121 -9.69 18.98 11.66
N MET A 122 -9.88 20.02 10.84
CA MET A 122 -10.97 21.01 10.97
C MET A 122 -12.33 20.52 10.43
N PHE A 123 -12.37 19.31 9.88
CA PHE A 123 -13.59 18.57 9.53
C PHE A 123 -13.47 17.18 10.15
N PRO A 124 -14.26 16.82 11.18
CA PRO A 124 -14.18 15.50 11.79
C PRO A 124 -14.66 14.40 10.84
N LEU A 125 -14.35 13.14 11.12
CA LEU A 125 -15.03 11.99 10.48
C LEU A 125 -16.54 11.99 10.80
N SER A 126 -17.36 11.26 10.03
CA SER A 126 -18.71 10.87 10.48
C SER A 126 -18.63 9.88 11.65
N SER A 127 -19.74 9.60 12.34
CA SER A 127 -19.77 8.62 13.43
C SER A 127 -19.39 7.21 12.95
N ALA A 128 -19.96 6.76 11.83
CA ALA A 128 -19.64 5.49 11.19
C ALA A 128 -18.17 5.42 10.70
N GLN A 129 -17.68 6.49 10.05
CA GLN A 129 -16.28 6.59 9.64
C GLN A 129 -15.33 6.51 10.84
N ARG A 130 -15.65 7.21 11.93
CA ARG A 130 -14.87 7.18 13.16
C ARG A 130 -14.86 5.80 13.79
N ALA A 131 -16.02 5.14 13.92
CA ALA A 131 -16.11 3.80 14.49
C ALA A 131 -15.19 2.80 13.75
N VAL A 132 -15.26 2.77 12.42
CA VAL A 132 -14.39 1.90 11.59
C VAL A 132 -12.91 2.26 11.75
N VAL A 133 -12.57 3.55 11.70
CA VAL A 133 -11.17 4.02 11.79
C VAL A 133 -10.57 3.81 13.19
N ASP A 134 -11.35 3.99 14.26
CA ASP A 134 -10.87 3.90 15.64
C ASP A 134 -10.68 2.43 16.06
N VAL A 135 -11.54 1.50 15.60
CA VAL A 135 -11.39 0.05 15.80
C VAL A 135 -10.13 -0.49 15.10
N LEU A 136 -9.84 -0.02 13.88
CA LEU A 136 -8.69 -0.48 13.07
C LEU A 136 -7.34 0.14 13.45
N ARG A 137 -7.22 0.81 14.61
CA ARG A 137 -5.91 1.30 15.10
C ARG A 137 -5.16 0.15 15.79
N PRO A 138 -3.84 0.01 15.56
CA PRO A 138 -3.06 -1.15 16.07
C PRO A 138 -3.03 -1.23 17.60
N ASN A 139 -3.20 -0.07 18.25
CA ASN A 139 -3.13 0.09 19.70
C ASN A 139 -4.56 0.21 20.27
N ALA A 140 -5.46 -0.71 19.89
CA ALA A 140 -6.89 -0.65 20.22
C ALA A 140 -7.23 -0.82 21.73
N GLY A 141 -6.25 -1.03 22.61
CA GLY A 141 -6.36 -0.75 24.06
C GLY A 141 -6.34 0.75 24.40
N GLY A 142 -6.30 1.63 23.41
CA GLY A 142 -6.48 3.08 23.54
C GLY A 142 -7.93 3.54 23.35
N ALA A 143 -8.89 2.60 23.26
CA ALA A 143 -10.27 2.88 22.85
C ALA A 143 -11.36 2.27 23.76
N ASP A 144 -10.98 1.72 24.92
CA ASP A 144 -11.85 1.05 25.92
C ASP A 144 -13.11 1.85 26.33
N ALA A 145 -13.10 3.17 26.15
CA ALA A 145 -14.27 4.02 26.29
C ALA A 145 -14.66 4.78 25.01
N ALA A 146 -13.74 5.03 24.08
CA ALA A 146 -13.96 5.99 22.99
C ALA A 146 -15.05 5.55 22.00
N TRP A 147 -15.01 4.28 21.55
CA TRP A 147 -16.03 3.75 20.64
C TRP A 147 -17.35 3.49 21.38
N ARG A 148 -17.28 3.02 22.64
CA ARG A 148 -18.43 2.79 23.54
C ARG A 148 -19.19 4.08 23.91
N GLN A 149 -18.50 5.21 24.05
CA GLN A 149 -19.09 6.53 24.38
C GLN A 149 -19.89 7.12 23.21
N THR A 150 -19.60 6.75 21.97
CA THR A 150 -20.48 7.04 20.83
C THR A 150 -21.53 5.95 20.68
N ARG A 151 -22.82 6.32 20.59
CA ARG A 151 -23.86 5.40 20.12
C ARG A 151 -23.58 5.05 18.65
N ILE A 152 -22.92 3.92 18.41
CA ILE A 152 -22.54 3.47 17.06
C ILE A 152 -23.80 3.05 16.29
N ASP A 153 -23.99 3.68 15.13
CA ASP A 153 -24.89 3.18 14.09
C ASP A 153 -24.17 2.06 13.35
N TRP A 154 -24.32 0.82 13.85
CA TRP A 154 -23.60 -0.34 13.32
C TRP A 154 -23.96 -0.63 11.87
N HIS A 155 -25.20 -0.39 11.44
CA HIS A 155 -25.58 -0.52 10.04
C HIS A 155 -24.78 0.43 9.13
N LYS A 156 -24.65 1.71 9.50
CA LYS A 156 -23.81 2.66 8.76
C LYS A 156 -22.31 2.33 8.86
N ALA A 157 -21.84 1.81 10.01
CA ALA A 157 -20.43 1.41 10.19
C ALA A 157 -20.06 0.19 9.31
N LEU A 158 -20.88 -0.86 9.33
CA LEU A 158 -20.72 -2.06 8.49
C LEU A 158 -20.87 -1.71 7.00
N SER A 159 -21.86 -0.90 6.62
CA SER A 159 -22.00 -0.41 5.24
C SER A 159 -20.75 0.32 4.75
N TYR A 160 -20.16 1.18 5.59
CA TYR A 160 -18.91 1.88 5.26
C TYR A 160 -17.68 0.96 5.20
N ALA A 161 -17.60 -0.03 6.09
CA ALA A 161 -16.55 -1.03 6.08
C ALA A 161 -16.63 -1.98 4.86
N ASN A 162 -17.85 -2.37 4.46
CA ASN A 162 -18.11 -3.15 3.25
C ASN A 162 -17.70 -2.40 1.99
N ALA A 163 -18.09 -1.13 1.86
CA ALA A 163 -17.68 -0.25 0.75
C ALA A 163 -16.16 -0.02 0.65
N HIS A 164 -15.40 -0.43 1.66
CA HIS A 164 -13.94 -0.43 1.67
C HIS A 164 -13.32 -1.83 1.86
N TYR A 165 -14.08 -2.93 1.86
CA TYR A 165 -13.58 -4.30 2.03
C TYR A 165 -12.78 -4.54 3.33
N LEU A 166 -13.23 -3.94 4.44
CA LEU A 166 -12.54 -3.94 5.76
C LEU A 166 -13.27 -4.70 6.88
N VAL A 167 -14.38 -5.39 6.59
CA VAL A 167 -15.13 -6.14 7.62
C VAL A 167 -14.29 -7.23 8.33
N PRO A 168 -13.49 -8.07 7.63
CA PRO A 168 -12.65 -9.04 8.33
C PRO A 168 -11.60 -8.39 9.22
N ALA A 169 -11.01 -7.27 8.81
CA ALA A 169 -10.08 -6.47 9.62
C ALA A 169 -10.74 -5.92 10.90
N LEU A 170 -12.02 -5.49 10.82
CA LEU A 170 -12.79 -5.11 12.00
C LEU A 170 -13.00 -6.28 12.96
N TYR A 171 -13.34 -7.47 12.44
CA TYR A 171 -13.51 -8.66 13.28
C TYR A 171 -12.20 -9.02 14.00
N SER A 172 -11.08 -9.12 13.27
CA SER A 172 -9.77 -9.44 13.87
C SER A 172 -9.36 -8.40 14.93
N SER A 173 -9.57 -7.10 14.66
CA SER A 173 -9.29 -6.03 15.61
C SER A 173 -10.14 -6.12 16.88
N LEU A 174 -11.46 -6.32 16.73
CA LEU A 174 -12.39 -6.48 17.86
C LEU A 174 -12.14 -7.78 18.64
N ARG A 175 -11.76 -8.87 17.96
CA ARG A 175 -11.34 -10.13 18.58
C ARG A 175 -10.06 -9.94 19.40
N LYS A 176 -9.03 -9.31 18.82
CA LYS A 176 -7.74 -9.04 19.47
C LYS A 176 -7.88 -8.11 20.68
N ALA A 177 -8.84 -7.18 20.64
CA ALA A 177 -9.18 -6.28 21.75
C ALA A 177 -10.20 -6.85 22.76
N GLY A 178 -10.72 -8.07 22.55
CA GLY A 178 -11.66 -8.73 23.46
C GLY A 178 -13.11 -8.22 23.40
N TYR A 179 -13.48 -7.40 22.41
CA TYR A 179 -14.77 -6.69 22.37
C TYR A 179 -15.89 -7.36 21.57
N LEU A 180 -15.71 -8.58 21.06
CA LEU A 180 -16.76 -9.28 20.29
C LEU A 180 -18.04 -9.56 21.11
N THR A 181 -17.93 -9.68 22.44
CA THR A 181 -19.07 -9.90 23.36
C THR A 181 -19.93 -8.66 23.57
N ASP A 182 -19.36 -7.47 23.38
CA ASP A 182 -20.03 -6.18 23.60
C ASP A 182 -20.89 -5.73 22.41
N LEU A 183 -20.78 -6.45 21.30
CA LEU A 183 -21.48 -6.15 20.06
C LEU A 183 -22.92 -6.67 20.11
N PRO A 184 -23.86 -6.00 19.42
CA PRO A 184 -25.15 -6.60 19.07
C PRO A 184 -24.94 -7.98 18.40
N PRO A 185 -25.75 -9.02 18.72
CA PRO A 185 -25.52 -10.37 18.22
C PRO A 185 -25.46 -10.47 16.69
N ASP A 186 -26.38 -9.79 16.00
CA ASP A 186 -26.43 -9.67 14.54
C ASP A 186 -25.14 -9.08 13.96
N VAL A 187 -24.61 -8.02 14.58
CA VAL A 187 -23.35 -7.38 14.19
C VAL A 187 -22.17 -8.33 14.38
N ARG A 188 -22.07 -8.97 15.55
CA ARG A 188 -21.01 -9.95 15.87
C ARG A 188 -21.01 -11.09 14.88
N ASP A 189 -22.18 -11.67 14.62
CA ASP A 189 -22.33 -12.89 13.82
C ASP A 189 -22.14 -12.58 12.33
N TYR A 190 -22.53 -11.39 11.86
CA TYR A 190 -22.19 -10.88 10.52
C TYR A 190 -20.68 -10.67 10.32
N LEU A 191 -20.00 -10.03 11.28
CA LEU A 191 -18.55 -9.85 11.25
C LEU A 191 -17.82 -11.21 11.22
N ALA A 192 -18.26 -12.17 12.06
CA ALA A 192 -17.72 -13.51 12.13
C ALA A 192 -17.94 -14.32 10.84
N LEU A 193 -19.11 -14.19 10.21
CA LEU A 193 -19.44 -14.84 8.94
C LEU A 193 -18.51 -14.36 7.81
N LEU A 194 -18.33 -13.04 7.65
CA LEU A 194 -17.46 -12.50 6.61
C LEU A 194 -15.98 -12.72 6.89
N HIS A 195 -15.53 -12.69 8.16
CA HIS A 195 -14.17 -13.10 8.51
C HIS A 195 -13.91 -14.57 8.17
N ARG A 196 -14.77 -15.51 8.61
CA ARG A 196 -14.65 -16.94 8.30
C ARG A 196 -14.67 -17.21 6.80
N SER A 197 -15.57 -16.56 6.07
CA SER A 197 -15.68 -16.69 4.61
C SER A 197 -14.41 -16.19 3.91
N ASN A 198 -13.84 -15.06 4.36
CA ASN A 198 -12.60 -14.55 3.80
C ASN A 198 -11.38 -15.39 4.19
N SER A 199 -11.35 -15.96 5.40
CA SER A 199 -10.31 -16.93 5.82
C SER A 199 -10.27 -18.15 4.90
N VAL A 200 -11.42 -18.76 4.61
CA VAL A 200 -11.53 -19.90 3.67
C VAL A 200 -11.14 -19.48 2.25
N ARG A 201 -11.53 -18.29 1.80
CA ARG A 201 -11.15 -17.75 0.49
C ARG A 201 -9.64 -17.52 0.37
N ASN A 202 -9.01 -16.90 1.36
CA ASN A 202 -7.58 -16.64 1.39
C ASN A 202 -6.77 -17.93 1.48
N GLY A 203 -7.25 -18.96 2.20
CA GLY A 203 -6.64 -20.29 2.20
C GLY A 203 -6.64 -20.96 0.81
N ARG A 204 -7.72 -20.80 0.05
CA ARG A 204 -7.78 -21.27 -1.35
C ARG A 204 -6.86 -20.46 -2.27
N LEU A 205 -6.82 -19.14 -2.13
CA LEU A 205 -5.90 -18.27 -2.88
C LEU A 205 -4.43 -18.58 -2.57
N ALA A 206 -4.10 -18.94 -1.32
CA ALA A 206 -2.76 -19.37 -0.93
C ALA A 206 -2.38 -20.69 -1.64
N ALA A 207 -3.26 -21.69 -1.63
CA ALA A 207 -3.04 -22.96 -2.34
C ALA A 207 -2.88 -22.76 -3.86
N GLN A 208 -3.76 -21.95 -4.47
CA GLN A 208 -3.72 -21.60 -5.89
C GLN A 208 -2.44 -20.85 -6.26
N ALA A 209 -2.02 -19.87 -5.45
CA ALA A 209 -0.78 -19.13 -5.66
C ALA A 209 0.45 -20.04 -5.54
N ARG A 210 0.45 -20.99 -4.59
CA ARG A 210 1.55 -21.95 -4.46
C ARG A 210 1.64 -22.89 -5.66
N GLU A 211 0.52 -23.46 -6.11
CA GLU A 211 0.46 -24.27 -7.33
C GLU A 211 1.03 -23.53 -8.54
N LEU A 212 0.58 -22.29 -8.75
CA LEU A 212 1.04 -21.41 -9.81
C LEU A 212 2.56 -21.12 -9.73
N VAL A 213 3.08 -20.80 -8.55
CA VAL A 213 4.53 -20.55 -8.38
C VAL A 213 5.33 -21.82 -8.64
N THR A 214 4.87 -23.00 -8.19
CA THR A 214 5.54 -24.29 -8.47
C THR A 214 5.59 -24.59 -9.97
N GLY A 215 4.46 -24.50 -10.69
CA GLY A 215 4.45 -24.73 -12.14
C GLY A 215 5.31 -23.71 -12.91
N LEU A 216 5.34 -22.44 -12.46
CA LEU A 216 6.27 -21.44 -12.99
C LEU A 216 7.74 -21.78 -12.70
N ASN A 217 8.06 -22.35 -11.53
CA ASN A 217 9.41 -22.80 -11.18
C ASN A 217 9.90 -23.94 -12.08
N GLU A 218 9.02 -24.92 -12.36
CA GLU A 218 9.27 -25.99 -13.34
C GLU A 218 9.51 -25.42 -14.75
N GLY A 219 8.75 -24.38 -15.12
CA GLY A 219 8.96 -23.57 -16.33
C GLY A 219 10.23 -22.68 -16.32
N GLY A 220 11.07 -22.77 -15.28
CA GLY A 220 12.33 -22.03 -15.12
C GLY A 220 12.19 -20.62 -14.54
N ILE A 221 11.02 -20.23 -14.06
CA ILE A 221 10.67 -18.87 -13.60
C ILE A 221 10.54 -18.85 -12.09
N ARG A 222 11.24 -17.93 -11.42
CA ARG A 222 10.93 -17.53 -10.04
C ARG A 222 10.14 -16.22 -10.07
N PRO A 223 8.80 -16.26 -9.99
CA PRO A 223 7.96 -15.07 -10.07
C PRO A 223 8.07 -14.21 -8.80
N MET A 224 7.50 -13.02 -8.85
CA MET A 224 7.31 -12.15 -7.69
C MET A 224 5.81 -11.89 -7.46
N LEU A 225 5.31 -12.18 -6.27
CA LEU A 225 3.94 -11.79 -5.91
C LEU A 225 3.89 -10.28 -5.61
N LEU A 226 2.82 -9.61 -6.03
CA LEU A 226 2.60 -8.18 -5.83
C LEU A 226 1.31 -7.90 -5.03
N LYS A 227 1.08 -6.61 -4.70
CA LYS A 227 -0.12 -6.05 -4.06
C LYS A 227 -0.71 -6.96 -2.96
N GLY A 228 -1.81 -7.65 -3.23
CA GLY A 228 -2.51 -8.52 -2.29
C GLY A 228 -1.87 -9.88 -2.09
N GLY A 229 -1.18 -10.43 -3.09
CA GLY A 229 -0.45 -11.70 -2.99
C GLY A 229 0.67 -11.66 -1.95
N LEU A 230 1.23 -10.47 -1.68
CA LEU A 230 2.17 -10.24 -0.57
C LEU A 230 1.57 -10.67 0.79
N ALA A 231 0.28 -10.43 1.03
CA ALA A 231 -0.37 -10.73 2.29
C ALA A 231 -0.52 -12.24 2.56
N LEU A 232 -0.43 -13.09 1.53
CA LEU A 232 -0.52 -14.55 1.63
C LEU A 232 0.79 -15.22 2.07
N VAL A 233 1.92 -14.53 1.95
CA VAL A 233 3.27 -15.10 2.18
C VAL A 233 4.06 -14.32 3.24
N ASP A 234 3.90 -13.00 3.28
CA ASP A 234 4.78 -12.10 4.04
C ASP A 234 4.35 -11.89 5.50
N ASN A 235 3.12 -12.26 5.86
CA ASN A 235 2.56 -12.09 7.21
C ASN A 235 2.67 -10.65 7.75
N HIS A 236 2.48 -9.64 6.89
CA HIS A 236 2.35 -8.24 7.30
C HIS A 236 0.98 -7.90 7.93
N TYR A 237 0.13 -8.92 8.13
CA TYR A 237 -1.11 -8.88 8.90
C TYR A 237 -1.03 -9.90 10.04
N ASP A 238 -1.53 -9.52 11.23
CA ASP A 238 -1.57 -10.42 12.40
C ASP A 238 -2.53 -11.61 12.20
N ASP A 239 -3.58 -11.43 11.40
CA ASP A 239 -4.49 -12.47 10.95
C ASP A 239 -4.61 -12.41 9.40
N PRO A 240 -4.16 -13.43 8.65
CA PRO A 240 -4.22 -13.46 7.19
C PRO A 240 -5.64 -13.30 6.59
N ALA A 241 -6.70 -13.47 7.38
CA ALA A 241 -8.08 -13.25 6.93
C ALA A 241 -8.50 -11.77 6.96
N GLU A 242 -7.72 -10.84 7.54
CA GLU A 242 -8.06 -9.40 7.58
C GLU A 242 -8.20 -8.78 6.19
N ARG A 243 -7.37 -9.22 5.24
CA ARG A 243 -7.31 -8.67 3.89
C ARG A 243 -8.22 -9.47 2.94
N MET A 244 -9.30 -8.85 2.47
CA MET A 244 -10.09 -9.39 1.36
C MET A 244 -9.27 -9.37 0.07
N LEU A 245 -9.24 -10.48 -0.66
CA LEU A 245 -8.46 -10.67 -1.90
C LEU A 245 -9.34 -11.13 -3.06
N SER A 246 -9.19 -10.50 -4.21
CA SER A 246 -9.93 -10.78 -5.47
C SER A 246 -9.15 -11.72 -6.39
N ASP A 247 -7.84 -11.53 -6.46
CA ASP A 247 -6.96 -11.88 -7.57
C ASP A 247 -5.51 -12.07 -7.08
N LEU A 248 -4.69 -12.65 -7.94
CA LEU A 248 -3.26 -12.92 -7.73
C LEU A 248 -2.42 -12.11 -8.72
N ASP A 249 -1.84 -11.00 -8.26
CA ASP A 249 -0.87 -10.22 -9.04
C ASP A 249 0.49 -10.92 -9.06
N VAL A 250 0.95 -11.37 -10.24
CA VAL A 250 2.19 -12.14 -10.39
C VAL A 250 3.11 -11.51 -11.43
N LEU A 251 4.22 -10.92 -10.98
CA LEU A 251 5.26 -10.33 -11.82
C LEU A 251 6.26 -11.39 -12.30
N ILE A 252 6.52 -11.39 -13.60
CA ILE A 252 7.56 -12.21 -14.24
C ILE A 252 8.61 -11.34 -14.95
N PRO A 253 9.81 -11.85 -15.24
CA PRO A 253 10.73 -11.20 -16.16
C PRO A 253 10.13 -11.14 -17.56
N VAL A 254 10.24 -10.00 -18.26
CA VAL A 254 9.68 -9.79 -19.60
C VAL A 254 10.21 -10.79 -20.65
N GLY A 255 11.42 -11.33 -20.47
CA GLY A 255 11.99 -12.39 -21.32
C GLY A 255 11.40 -13.78 -21.08
N SER A 256 10.58 -13.96 -20.04
CA SER A 256 10.03 -15.25 -19.61
C SER A 256 8.58 -15.49 -20.04
N ILE A 257 7.94 -14.52 -20.71
CA ILE A 257 6.50 -14.56 -21.08
C ILE A 257 6.12 -15.89 -21.74
N GLU A 258 6.86 -16.34 -22.76
CA GLU A 258 6.55 -17.59 -23.46
C GLU A 258 6.60 -18.84 -22.58
N SER A 259 7.47 -18.88 -21.56
CA SER A 259 7.52 -19.99 -20.60
C SER A 259 6.40 -19.88 -19.56
N ALA A 260 6.05 -18.66 -19.13
CA ALA A 260 4.92 -18.43 -18.24
C ALA A 260 3.59 -18.84 -18.90
N LEU A 261 3.40 -18.50 -20.19
CA LEU A 261 2.23 -18.91 -20.96
C LEU A 261 2.12 -20.43 -21.08
N ARG A 262 3.22 -21.14 -21.37
CA ARG A 262 3.23 -22.62 -21.37
C ARG A 262 2.93 -23.21 -19.99
N SER A 263 3.42 -22.58 -18.92
CA SER A 263 3.18 -23.03 -17.54
C SER A 263 1.70 -22.85 -17.14
N LEU A 264 1.10 -21.71 -17.51
CA LEU A 264 -0.31 -21.41 -17.29
C LEU A 264 -1.22 -22.36 -18.09
N ASP A 265 -0.92 -22.59 -19.37
CA ASP A 265 -1.65 -23.51 -20.24
C ASP A 265 -1.60 -24.96 -19.71
N ALA A 266 -0.42 -25.43 -19.29
CA ALA A 266 -0.23 -26.74 -18.67
C ALA A 266 -0.98 -26.90 -17.32
N LEU A 267 -1.12 -25.81 -16.55
CA LEU A 267 -1.95 -25.76 -15.33
C LEU A 267 -3.46 -25.59 -15.63
N GLY A 268 -3.87 -25.48 -16.89
CA GLY A 268 -5.26 -25.35 -17.32
C GLY A 268 -5.85 -23.93 -17.23
N TYR A 269 -5.02 -22.88 -17.14
CA TYR A 269 -5.48 -21.49 -17.11
C TYR A 269 -5.81 -20.96 -18.51
N ALA A 270 -7.04 -20.49 -18.70
CA ALA A 270 -7.47 -19.77 -19.90
C ALA A 270 -7.20 -18.26 -19.79
N VAL A 271 -6.92 -17.60 -20.91
CA VAL A 271 -6.87 -16.13 -20.99
C VAL A 271 -8.29 -15.58 -20.87
N LEU A 272 -8.53 -14.75 -19.85
CA LEU A 272 -9.78 -13.99 -19.68
C LEU A 272 -9.74 -12.64 -20.42
N THR A 273 -8.58 -11.97 -20.44
CA THR A 273 -8.39 -10.68 -21.12
C THR A 273 -6.92 -10.47 -21.47
N LEU A 274 -6.62 -9.99 -22.68
CA LEU A 274 -5.29 -9.51 -23.06
C LEU A 274 -5.18 -8.00 -22.78
N SER A 275 -4.06 -7.56 -22.20
CA SER A 275 -3.78 -6.15 -21.92
C SER A 275 -3.36 -5.39 -23.18
N LEU A 276 -3.40 -4.06 -23.16
CA LEU A 276 -3.01 -3.25 -24.32
C LEU A 276 -1.49 -3.07 -24.40
N PRO A 277 -0.90 -2.88 -25.59
CA PRO A 277 0.54 -2.66 -25.73
C PRO A 277 1.03 -1.45 -24.93
N GLY A 278 1.89 -1.69 -23.93
CA GLY A 278 2.44 -0.68 -23.03
C GLY A 278 1.74 -0.57 -21.68
N ASP A 279 0.74 -1.41 -21.39
CA ASP A 279 0.24 -1.65 -20.03
C ASP A 279 1.25 -2.47 -19.21
N HIS A 280 1.03 -2.52 -17.89
CA HIS A 280 1.92 -3.14 -16.92
C HIS A 280 1.65 -4.65 -16.71
N ALA A 281 0.37 -5.02 -16.76
CA ALA A 281 -0.09 -6.38 -16.99
C ALA A 281 0.11 -6.78 -18.46
N TYR A 282 0.36 -8.06 -18.70
CA TYR A 282 0.39 -8.69 -20.03
C TYR A 282 -0.98 -9.27 -20.39
N ALA A 283 -1.57 -10.04 -19.47
CA ALA A 283 -2.89 -10.64 -19.61
C ALA A 283 -3.42 -11.12 -18.24
N ASN A 284 -4.74 -11.23 -18.15
CA ASN A 284 -5.46 -11.77 -17.02
C ASN A 284 -5.98 -13.17 -17.34
N PHE A 285 -5.83 -14.11 -16.41
CA PHE A 285 -6.09 -15.55 -16.59
C PHE A 285 -7.06 -16.09 -15.53
N GLY A 286 -7.77 -17.16 -15.85
CA GLY A 286 -8.66 -17.86 -14.94
C GLY A 286 -8.88 -19.32 -15.31
N ARG A 287 -9.39 -20.08 -14.34
CA ARG A 287 -9.63 -21.52 -14.43
C ARG A 287 -10.84 -21.84 -13.55
N ASP A 288 -11.72 -22.74 -14.00
CA ASP A 288 -12.98 -23.00 -13.29
C ASP A 288 -12.73 -23.64 -11.92
N GLY A 289 -13.41 -23.11 -10.89
CA GLY A 289 -13.31 -23.58 -9.50
C GLY A 289 -12.22 -22.92 -8.65
N ASP A 290 -11.27 -22.20 -9.26
CA ASP A 290 -10.25 -21.43 -8.55
C ASP A 290 -10.84 -20.26 -7.74
N ALA A 291 -10.08 -19.76 -6.78
CA ALA A 291 -10.55 -18.70 -5.89
C ALA A 291 -10.45 -17.30 -6.53
N GLY A 292 -9.42 -17.05 -7.34
CA GLY A 292 -9.21 -15.75 -7.99
C GLY A 292 -8.63 -15.86 -9.38
N ALA A 293 -8.72 -14.77 -10.14
CA ALA A 293 -8.00 -14.62 -11.39
C ALA A 293 -6.50 -14.35 -11.14
N VAL A 294 -5.66 -14.67 -12.12
CA VAL A 294 -4.22 -14.40 -12.10
C VAL A 294 -3.93 -13.25 -13.05
N ASP A 295 -3.39 -12.14 -12.54
CA ASP A 295 -2.97 -10.99 -13.36
C ASP A 295 -1.46 -11.07 -13.57
N LEU A 296 -1.06 -11.40 -14.81
CA LEU A 296 0.35 -11.67 -15.15
C LEU A 296 1.05 -10.37 -15.52
N HIS A 297 1.89 -9.86 -14.61
CA HIS A 297 2.60 -8.59 -14.75
C HIS A 297 3.98 -8.74 -15.40
N VAL A 298 4.38 -7.72 -16.17
CA VAL A 298 5.75 -7.52 -16.65
C VAL A 298 6.37 -6.22 -16.14
N GLU A 299 5.52 -5.28 -15.70
CA GLU A 299 5.89 -4.06 -14.97
C GLU A 299 4.96 -3.88 -13.75
N LEU A 300 5.39 -3.14 -12.73
CA LEU A 300 4.56 -2.98 -11.52
C LEU A 300 3.38 -2.01 -11.72
N ILE A 301 3.56 -1.00 -12.59
CA ILE A 301 2.59 0.06 -12.88
C ILE A 301 2.83 0.63 -14.29
N ASP A 302 1.76 1.16 -14.89
CA ASP A 302 1.75 1.85 -16.19
C ASP A 302 2.89 2.86 -16.37
N ALA A 303 3.12 3.68 -15.34
CA ALA A 303 4.19 4.67 -15.29
C ALA A 303 5.45 4.04 -14.68
N HIS A 304 5.95 2.97 -15.29
CA HIS A 304 7.07 2.14 -14.84
C HIS A 304 8.34 2.92 -14.48
N TYR A 305 8.61 4.09 -15.08
CA TYR A 305 9.74 4.93 -14.67
C TYR A 305 9.62 5.49 -13.23
N LEU A 306 8.43 5.46 -12.61
CA LEU A 306 8.23 5.78 -11.19
C LEU A 306 8.64 4.61 -10.27
N LEU A 307 8.45 3.37 -10.73
CA LEU A 307 8.81 2.14 -10.04
C LEU A 307 8.86 0.99 -11.05
N GLY A 308 10.06 0.71 -11.58
CA GLY A 308 10.23 -0.19 -12.72
C GLY A 308 10.71 -1.57 -12.29
N ALA A 309 10.16 -2.62 -12.89
CA ALA A 309 10.41 -4.00 -12.53
C ALA A 309 11.90 -4.33 -12.45
N ARG A 310 12.72 -3.85 -13.39
CA ARG A 310 14.18 -4.06 -13.36
C ARG A 310 14.84 -3.60 -12.06
N GLU A 311 14.44 -2.45 -11.51
CA GLU A 311 14.99 -1.96 -10.24
C GLU A 311 14.47 -2.76 -9.05
N VAL A 312 13.19 -3.15 -9.08
CA VAL A 312 12.57 -3.93 -7.99
C VAL A 312 13.16 -5.33 -7.94
N TRP A 313 13.36 -6.00 -9.09
CA TRP A 313 14.07 -7.28 -9.19
C TRP A 313 15.50 -7.22 -8.62
N GLN A 314 16.19 -6.09 -8.71
CA GLN A 314 17.53 -5.89 -8.12
C GLN A 314 17.51 -5.72 -6.59
N ARG A 315 16.37 -5.33 -6.01
CA ARG A 315 16.15 -5.17 -4.55
C ARG A 315 15.25 -6.25 -3.95
N ALA A 316 14.84 -7.23 -4.75
CA ALA A 316 13.91 -8.27 -4.34
C ALA A 316 14.61 -9.33 -3.47
N ARG A 317 13.93 -9.78 -2.42
CA ARG A 317 14.38 -10.87 -1.56
C ARG A 317 13.84 -12.21 -2.08
N PRO A 318 14.66 -13.27 -2.20
CA PRO A 318 14.16 -14.61 -2.47
C PRO A 318 13.46 -15.17 -1.23
N VAL A 319 12.36 -15.91 -1.45
CA VAL A 319 11.58 -16.59 -0.42
C VAL A 319 11.30 -18.01 -0.88
N SER A 320 11.30 -18.96 0.05
CA SER A 320 10.80 -20.32 -0.18
C SER A 320 9.57 -20.54 0.68
N TRP A 321 8.47 -20.97 0.07
CA TRP A 321 7.14 -21.07 0.66
C TRP A 321 6.57 -22.46 0.35
N GLU A 322 6.63 -23.37 1.32
CA GLU A 322 6.17 -24.77 1.17
C GLU A 322 6.71 -25.47 -0.10
N GLY A 323 7.99 -25.24 -0.42
CA GLY A 323 8.68 -25.79 -1.60
C GLY A 323 8.60 -24.93 -2.86
N ALA A 324 7.68 -23.97 -2.94
CA ALA A 324 7.63 -23.00 -4.03
C ALA A 324 8.68 -21.89 -3.81
N HIS A 325 9.40 -21.51 -4.87
CA HIS A 325 10.46 -20.49 -4.85
C HIS A 325 10.03 -19.22 -5.59
N LEU A 326 9.88 -18.14 -4.84
CA LEU A 326 9.45 -16.84 -5.35
C LEU A 326 10.39 -15.72 -4.88
N PHE A 327 10.16 -14.53 -5.41
CA PHE A 327 10.68 -13.30 -4.86
C PHE A 327 9.57 -12.49 -4.22
N LEU A 328 9.91 -11.68 -3.23
CA LEU A 328 9.08 -10.58 -2.74
C LEU A 328 9.84 -9.26 -2.94
N PRO A 329 9.15 -8.13 -3.21
CA PRO A 329 9.77 -6.81 -3.23
C PRO A 329 10.39 -6.46 -1.87
N SER A 330 11.30 -5.47 -1.87
CA SER A 330 11.75 -4.83 -0.63
C SER A 330 10.58 -4.12 0.07
N ALA A 331 10.66 -3.90 1.39
CA ALA A 331 9.63 -3.15 2.12
C ALA A 331 9.41 -1.75 1.52
N THR A 332 10.48 -1.11 1.05
CA THR A 332 10.47 0.19 0.36
C THR A 332 9.70 0.12 -0.97
N ASP A 333 10.00 -0.87 -1.81
CA ASP A 333 9.36 -1.03 -3.12
C ASP A 333 7.89 -1.46 -2.99
N ALA A 334 7.57 -2.34 -2.03
CA ALA A 334 6.20 -2.75 -1.72
C ALA A 334 5.32 -1.56 -1.29
N LEU A 335 5.85 -0.72 -0.40
CA LEU A 335 5.14 0.45 0.11
C LEU A 335 4.96 1.52 -0.97
N LEU A 336 5.98 1.74 -1.82
CA LEU A 336 5.91 2.63 -2.96
C LEU A 336 4.93 2.11 -4.03
N HIS A 337 4.89 0.80 -4.28
CA HIS A 337 3.94 0.16 -5.20
C HIS A 337 2.50 0.38 -4.75
N ASN A 338 2.20 0.10 -3.48
CA ASN A 338 0.89 0.35 -2.89
C ASN A 338 0.46 1.82 -3.03
N LEU A 339 1.33 2.78 -2.68
CA LEU A 339 1.02 4.20 -2.78
C LEU A 339 0.76 4.64 -4.21
N LEU A 340 1.58 4.20 -5.17
CA LEU A 340 1.41 4.52 -6.57
C LEU A 340 0.12 3.90 -7.13
N HIS A 341 -0.19 2.66 -6.77
CA HIS A 341 -1.45 2.00 -7.09
C HIS A 341 -2.67 2.78 -6.55
N ALA A 342 -2.61 3.19 -5.28
CA ALA A 342 -3.72 3.83 -4.57
C ALA A 342 -3.95 5.31 -4.91
N GLN A 343 -2.94 6.03 -5.41
CA GLN A 343 -3.02 7.49 -5.63
C GLN A 343 -2.75 7.94 -7.07
N VAL A 344 -1.98 7.19 -7.86
CA VAL A 344 -1.44 7.65 -9.16
C VAL A 344 -1.93 6.78 -10.33
N HIS A 345 -2.04 5.47 -10.13
CA HIS A 345 -2.43 4.51 -11.15
C HIS A 345 -3.96 4.48 -11.40
N TYR A 346 -4.40 3.80 -12.46
CA TYR A 346 -5.76 3.81 -13.02
C TYR A 346 -6.40 5.21 -13.05
N LEU A 347 -7.39 5.45 -12.19
CA LEU A 347 -8.20 6.66 -12.12
C LEU A 347 -7.61 7.76 -11.22
N GLY A 348 -6.45 7.49 -10.62
CA GLY A 348 -5.67 8.45 -9.83
C GLY A 348 -6.44 8.97 -8.62
N GLY A 349 -6.47 8.19 -7.53
CA GLY A 349 -7.18 8.54 -6.29
C GLY A 349 -6.86 9.95 -5.76
N TYR A 350 -5.62 10.42 -5.98
CA TYR A 350 -5.21 11.79 -5.71
C TYR A 350 -5.98 12.85 -6.52
N TYR A 351 -6.22 12.65 -7.81
CA TYR A 351 -6.99 13.60 -8.62
C TYR A 351 -8.45 13.61 -8.20
N ARG A 352 -9.04 12.41 -8.04
CA ARG A 352 -10.43 12.28 -7.58
C ARG A 352 -10.64 12.86 -6.19
N GLY A 353 -9.65 12.79 -5.30
CA GLY A 353 -9.81 13.16 -3.89
C GLY A 353 -10.42 12.01 -3.10
N GLU A 354 -10.02 10.79 -3.46
CA GLU A 354 -10.51 9.55 -2.90
C GLU A 354 -9.41 8.93 -2.04
N ILE A 355 -9.80 8.51 -0.84
CA ILE A 355 -9.01 7.65 0.02
C ILE A 355 -9.82 6.37 0.18
N GLU A 356 -9.33 5.28 -0.39
CA GLU A 356 -9.87 3.95 -0.18
C GLU A 356 -9.24 3.38 1.10
N LEU A 357 -10.04 3.11 2.13
CA LEU A 357 -9.48 2.79 3.44
C LEU A 357 -8.70 1.48 3.45
N ARG A 358 -9.08 0.44 2.69
CA ARG A 358 -8.27 -0.79 2.58
C ARG A 358 -6.89 -0.50 2.00
N GLN A 359 -6.78 0.23 0.90
CA GLN A 359 -5.46 0.57 0.34
C GLN A 359 -4.60 1.35 1.35
N LEU A 360 -5.21 2.23 2.16
CA LEU A 360 -4.52 2.96 3.21
C LEU A 360 -4.18 2.08 4.44
N TYR A 361 -4.98 1.04 4.71
CA TYR A 361 -4.73 0.04 5.74
C TYR A 361 -3.60 -0.92 5.31
N ASP A 362 -3.61 -1.39 4.05
CA ASP A 362 -2.51 -2.09 3.37
C ASP A 362 -1.21 -1.27 3.49
N PHE A 363 -1.23 0.01 3.11
CA PHE A 363 -0.08 0.93 3.23
C PHE A 363 0.48 0.98 4.66
N VAL A 364 -0.40 1.03 5.66
CA VAL A 364 -0.04 1.14 7.07
C VAL A 364 0.46 -0.19 7.66
N ALA A 365 -0.06 -1.32 7.19
CA ALA A 365 0.41 -2.66 7.55
C ALA A 365 1.82 -2.90 6.99
N ILE A 366 2.02 -2.68 5.68
CA ILE A 366 3.31 -2.79 4.99
C ILE A 366 4.35 -1.85 5.64
N ALA A 367 4.00 -0.59 5.91
CA ALA A 367 4.90 0.38 6.54
C ALA A 367 5.30 0.03 7.99
N ARG A 368 4.50 -0.77 8.70
CA ARG A 368 4.84 -1.25 10.06
C ARG A 368 5.66 -2.52 10.04
N HIS A 369 5.27 -3.49 9.22
CA HIS A 369 6.01 -4.74 9.04
C HIS A 369 7.43 -4.45 8.52
N GLY A 370 7.57 -3.55 7.54
CA GLY A 370 8.87 -3.11 7.05
C GLY A 370 9.69 -2.26 8.03
N GLY A 371 9.08 -1.69 9.07
CA GLY A 371 9.76 -1.01 10.17
C GLY A 371 10.86 -0.02 9.74
N GLY A 372 12.11 -0.36 10.04
CA GLY A 372 13.30 0.43 9.70
C GLY A 372 13.82 0.23 8.27
N ASP A 373 13.40 -0.83 7.57
CA ASP A 373 13.83 -1.20 6.21
C ASP A 373 13.07 -0.43 5.12
N VAL A 374 12.19 0.49 5.53
CA VAL A 374 11.46 1.42 4.66
C VAL A 374 12.30 2.69 4.46
N ASP A 375 12.97 2.78 3.31
CA ASP A 375 13.69 3.98 2.89
C ASP A 375 12.71 5.08 2.43
N TRP A 376 12.20 5.80 3.42
CA TRP A 376 11.41 7.02 3.23
C TRP A 376 12.17 8.12 2.49
N ARG A 377 13.51 8.11 2.48
CA ARG A 377 14.32 9.08 1.75
C ARG A 377 14.28 8.78 0.25
N PHE A 378 14.54 7.54 -0.18
CA PHE A 378 14.37 7.10 -1.57
C PHE A 378 12.97 7.41 -2.11
N ILE A 379 11.93 7.07 -1.34
CA ILE A 379 10.53 7.36 -1.68
C ILE A 379 10.32 8.89 -1.84
N THR A 380 10.88 9.70 -0.94
CA THR A 380 10.75 11.16 -0.98
C THR A 380 11.50 11.77 -2.16
N GLU A 381 12.74 11.38 -2.41
CA GLU A 381 13.58 11.91 -3.49
C GLU A 381 12.97 11.56 -4.85
N ARG A 382 12.59 10.28 -5.07
CA ARG A 382 11.97 9.83 -6.33
C ARG A 382 10.61 10.48 -6.58
N LEU A 383 9.72 10.53 -5.58
CA LEU A 383 8.43 11.22 -5.75
C LEU A 383 8.58 12.75 -5.82
N THR A 384 9.68 13.34 -5.32
CA THR A 384 9.99 14.76 -5.54
C THR A 384 10.42 15.02 -6.99
N LEU A 385 11.32 14.19 -7.54
CA LEU A 385 11.79 14.26 -8.93
C LEU A 385 10.60 14.27 -9.93
N HIS A 386 9.62 13.41 -9.72
CA HIS A 386 8.43 13.30 -10.56
C HIS A 386 7.25 14.20 -10.13
N ARG A 387 7.49 15.16 -9.21
CA ARG A 387 6.50 16.16 -8.70
C ARG A 387 5.28 15.56 -7.96
N LEU A 388 5.40 14.34 -7.46
CA LEU A 388 4.41 13.56 -6.71
C LEU A 388 4.53 13.69 -5.16
N LEU A 389 5.40 14.58 -4.66
CA LEU A 389 5.57 14.85 -3.23
C LEU A 389 4.28 15.28 -2.50
N ILE A 390 3.33 15.94 -3.18
CA ILE A 390 2.04 16.32 -2.58
C ILE A 390 1.10 15.11 -2.40
N PRO A 391 0.90 14.22 -3.40
CA PRO A 391 0.34 12.89 -3.18
C PRO A 391 0.97 12.15 -1.99
N LEU A 392 2.31 12.01 -1.96
CA LEU A 392 3.04 11.34 -0.87
C LEU A 392 2.67 11.92 0.50
N GLN A 393 2.88 13.22 0.70
CA GLN A 393 2.59 13.87 1.98
C GLN A 393 1.10 13.88 2.33
N SER A 394 0.19 13.82 1.36
CA SER A 394 -1.25 13.72 1.63
C SER A 394 -1.66 12.31 2.07
N TYR A 395 -1.05 11.28 1.49
CA TYR A 395 -1.38 9.89 1.79
C TYR A 395 -0.80 9.47 3.14
N VAL A 396 0.46 9.82 3.41
CA VAL A 396 1.09 9.61 4.72
C VAL A 396 0.43 10.44 5.83
N LEU A 397 -0.11 11.63 5.51
CA LEU A 397 -0.92 12.40 6.47
C LEU A 397 -2.25 11.70 6.80
N ALA A 398 -2.89 11.05 5.82
CA ALA A 398 -4.07 10.24 6.07
C ALA A 398 -3.73 9.00 6.93
N ALA A 399 -2.65 8.30 6.61
CA ALA A 399 -2.14 7.16 7.38
C ALA A 399 -1.85 7.53 8.85
N ASN A 400 -1.26 8.71 9.06
CA ASN A 400 -1.01 9.27 10.39
C ASN A 400 -2.30 9.65 11.13
N CYS A 401 -3.18 10.45 10.51
CA CYS A 401 -4.38 10.96 11.17
C CYS A 401 -5.48 9.91 11.39
N LEU A 402 -5.54 8.85 10.58
CA LEU A 402 -6.58 7.81 10.67
C LEU A 402 -6.10 6.60 11.47
N PHE A 403 -5.00 5.98 11.04
CA PHE A 403 -4.52 4.69 11.59
C PHE A 403 -3.29 4.82 12.51
N GLY A 404 -2.78 6.03 12.75
CA GLY A 404 -1.66 6.25 13.68
C GLY A 404 -0.31 5.76 13.14
N LEU A 405 -0.05 5.83 11.84
CA LEU A 405 1.31 5.64 11.32
C LEU A 405 2.20 6.82 11.77
N PRO A 406 3.42 6.61 12.30
CA PRO A 406 4.35 7.70 12.58
C PRO A 406 4.59 8.58 11.34
N TRP A 407 4.71 9.89 11.51
CA TRP A 407 5.04 10.80 10.41
C TRP A 407 6.56 10.73 10.16
N PRO A 408 7.02 10.21 9.00
CA PRO A 408 8.41 9.79 8.79
C PRO A 408 9.32 10.92 8.27
N PHE A 409 8.79 12.13 8.09
CA PHE A 409 9.52 13.25 7.51
C PHE A 409 9.77 14.33 8.58
N GLU A 410 11.00 14.84 8.68
CA GLU A 410 11.35 15.98 9.54
C GLU A 410 10.46 17.21 9.28
N GLN A 411 10.16 17.43 7.99
CA GLN A 411 9.35 18.55 7.52
C GLN A 411 7.86 18.29 7.79
N ARG A 412 7.16 19.32 8.29
CA ARG A 412 5.70 19.29 8.45
C ARG A 412 5.00 19.12 7.08
N PRO A 413 3.81 18.50 7.02
CA PRO A 413 3.08 18.33 5.76
C PRO A 413 2.80 19.67 5.10
N ARG A 414 3.18 19.82 3.82
CA ARG A 414 2.97 21.05 3.04
C ARG A 414 1.48 21.42 3.00
N TRP A 415 1.18 22.72 2.94
CA TRP A 415 -0.22 23.19 3.00
C TRP A 415 -1.11 22.55 1.94
N ARG A 416 -0.60 22.33 0.72
CA ARG A 416 -1.32 21.64 -0.37
C ARG A 416 -1.69 20.20 -0.01
N ALA A 417 -0.82 19.46 0.69
CA ALA A 417 -1.12 18.12 1.17
C ALA A 417 -2.18 18.12 2.29
N ARG A 418 -2.10 19.08 3.23
CA ARG A 418 -3.12 19.27 4.28
C ARG A 418 -4.49 19.61 3.69
N MET A 419 -4.55 20.48 2.69
CA MET A 419 -5.80 20.81 2.00
C MET A 419 -6.30 19.68 1.11
N HIS A 420 -5.40 18.90 0.49
CA HIS A 420 -5.78 17.72 -0.26
C HIS A 420 -6.44 16.65 0.63
N PHE A 421 -5.84 16.33 1.78
CA PHE A 421 -6.43 15.42 2.76
C PHE A 421 -7.79 15.92 3.26
N ARG A 422 -7.90 17.22 3.62
CA ARG A 422 -9.18 17.84 4.00
C ARG A 422 -10.25 17.71 2.91
N ARG A 423 -9.91 17.90 1.63
CA ARG A 423 -10.82 17.69 0.51
C ARG A 423 -11.34 16.25 0.45
N CYS A 424 -10.47 15.27 0.67
CA CYS A 424 -10.86 13.86 0.69
C CYS A 424 -11.91 13.57 1.79
N LEU A 425 -11.69 14.08 3.00
CA LEU A 425 -12.64 13.93 4.12
C LEU A 425 -14.00 14.61 3.83
N ILE A 426 -13.99 15.78 3.18
CA ILE A 426 -15.22 16.48 2.77
C ILE A 426 -15.97 15.69 1.69
N GLN A 427 -15.26 15.18 0.69
CA GLN A 427 -15.85 14.37 -0.39
C GLN A 427 -16.41 13.02 0.12
N GLN A 428 -15.72 12.36 1.06
CA GLN A 428 -16.23 11.15 1.73
C GLN A 428 -17.48 11.43 2.59
N ARG A 429 -17.68 12.66 3.07
CA ARG A 429 -18.90 13.09 3.77
C ARG A 429 -20.04 13.50 2.84
N LEU A 430 -19.71 13.96 1.63
CA LEU A 430 -20.66 14.53 0.66
C LEU A 430 -20.46 13.86 -0.71
N PRO A 431 -21.00 12.65 -0.93
CA PRO A 431 -20.81 11.90 -2.18
C PRO A 431 -21.21 12.67 -3.45
N ARG A 432 -22.21 13.56 -3.36
CA ARG A 432 -22.60 14.45 -4.47
C ARG A 432 -21.46 15.40 -4.90
N LEU A 433 -20.62 15.87 -3.96
CA LEU A 433 -19.43 16.67 -4.30
C LEU A 433 -18.31 15.79 -4.89
N ALA A 434 -18.18 14.54 -4.46
CA ALA A 434 -17.24 13.60 -5.08
C ALA A 434 -17.64 13.34 -6.54
N GLN A 435 -18.92 13.03 -6.79
CA GLN A 435 -19.50 12.83 -8.12
C GLN A 435 -19.34 14.06 -9.01
N ALA A 436 -19.71 15.26 -8.53
CA ALA A 436 -19.57 16.51 -9.29
C ALA A 436 -18.10 16.83 -9.65
N ASN A 437 -17.13 16.36 -8.85
CA ASN A 437 -15.70 16.52 -9.13
C ASN A 437 -15.15 15.45 -10.11
N VAL A 438 -15.88 14.38 -10.46
CA VAL A 438 -15.37 13.30 -11.33
C VAL A 438 -14.86 13.82 -12.69
N PRO A 439 -15.60 14.65 -13.46
CA PRO A 439 -15.11 15.14 -14.75
C PRO A 439 -13.84 15.97 -14.65
N TRP A 440 -13.75 16.85 -13.64
CA TRP A 440 -12.57 17.68 -13.39
C TRP A 440 -11.37 16.87 -12.89
N ALA A 441 -11.61 15.84 -12.09
CA ALA A 441 -10.56 14.91 -11.66
C ALA A 441 -10.06 14.04 -12.81
N ASN A 442 -10.95 13.48 -13.61
CA ASN A 442 -10.59 12.66 -14.77
C ASN A 442 -9.79 13.50 -15.78
N LEU A 443 -10.20 14.74 -16.09
CA LEU A 443 -9.42 15.66 -16.94
C LEU A 443 -8.02 15.92 -16.37
N ARG A 444 -7.91 16.20 -15.07
CA ARG A 444 -6.62 16.48 -14.42
C ARG A 444 -5.72 15.25 -14.27
N ASN A 445 -6.30 14.04 -14.27
CA ASN A 445 -5.58 12.78 -14.31
C ASN A 445 -5.10 12.46 -15.74
N ASP A 446 -5.95 12.68 -16.75
CA ASP A 446 -5.63 12.40 -18.16
C ASP A 446 -4.48 13.30 -18.66
N PHE A 447 -4.53 14.59 -18.33
CA PHE A 447 -3.49 15.57 -18.60
C PHE A 447 -2.40 15.64 -17.50
N ALA A 448 -2.34 14.67 -16.59
CA ALA A 448 -1.34 14.64 -15.54
C ALA A 448 0.08 14.59 -16.11
N ARG A 449 1.03 15.34 -15.52
CA ARG A 449 2.41 15.36 -16.02
C ARG A 449 3.04 13.97 -16.09
N HIS A 450 2.83 13.09 -15.10
CA HIS A 450 3.38 11.74 -15.15
C HIS A 450 2.76 10.89 -16.27
N ARG A 451 1.48 11.09 -16.58
CA ARG A 451 0.82 10.43 -17.71
C ARG A 451 1.34 10.97 -19.04
N MET A 452 1.64 12.27 -19.13
CA MET A 452 2.32 12.86 -20.28
C MET A 452 3.79 12.42 -20.41
N ASP A 453 4.49 12.20 -19.29
CA ASP A 453 5.86 11.68 -19.25
C ASP A 453 5.91 10.15 -19.55
N ARG A 454 4.79 9.40 -19.40
CA ARG A 454 4.61 8.02 -19.92
C ARG A 454 4.31 7.99 -21.43
N LEU A 455 3.34 8.78 -21.87
CA LEU A 455 2.74 8.66 -23.22
C LEU A 455 3.55 9.35 -24.33
N TYR A 456 4.43 10.29 -23.99
CA TYR A 456 5.15 11.13 -24.93
C TYR A 456 6.56 11.44 -24.42
N GLU A 457 7.55 11.52 -25.31
CA GLU A 457 8.94 11.76 -24.90
C GLU A 457 9.08 13.03 -24.04
N PRO A 458 9.74 12.95 -22.86
CA PRO A 458 9.97 14.10 -21.98
C PRO A 458 10.72 15.28 -22.62
N ARG A 459 11.37 15.06 -23.78
CA ARG A 459 12.07 16.07 -24.59
C ARG A 459 11.15 17.21 -25.05
N HIS A 460 9.87 16.94 -25.29
CA HIS A 460 8.94 17.98 -25.75
C HIS A 460 8.38 18.82 -24.57
N PRO A 461 8.24 20.15 -24.73
CA PRO A 461 7.51 21.01 -23.81
C PRO A 461 6.13 20.44 -23.45
N LEU A 462 5.78 20.50 -22.15
CA LEU A 462 4.55 19.87 -21.63
C LEU A 462 3.27 20.35 -22.34
N VAL A 463 3.23 21.62 -22.78
CA VAL A 463 2.10 22.18 -23.56
C VAL A 463 1.93 21.49 -24.91
N LEU A 464 3.02 21.20 -25.64
CA LEU A 464 2.94 20.47 -26.91
C LEU A 464 2.44 19.04 -26.70
N ARG A 465 2.86 18.40 -25.61
CA ARG A 465 2.39 17.05 -25.25
C ARG A 465 0.92 17.03 -24.86
N TRP A 466 0.44 18.05 -24.14
CA TRP A 466 -1.00 18.25 -23.89
C TRP A 466 -1.79 18.46 -25.19
N LEU A 467 -1.30 19.29 -26.13
CA LEU A 467 -1.96 19.50 -27.42
C LEU A 467 -2.00 18.21 -28.25
N GLN A 468 -0.89 17.48 -28.34
CA GLN A 468 -0.81 16.18 -29.00
C GLN A 468 -1.76 15.14 -28.37
N HIS A 469 -1.93 15.19 -27.04
CA HIS A 469 -2.87 14.33 -26.32
C HIS A 469 -4.33 14.68 -26.58
N ALA A 470 -4.69 15.97 -26.56
CA ALA A 470 -6.03 16.43 -26.89
C ALA A 470 -6.42 16.07 -28.33
N LEU A 471 -5.53 16.36 -29.30
CA LEU A 471 -5.73 16.04 -30.72
C LEU A 471 -5.87 14.53 -30.94
N GLY A 472 -4.94 13.72 -30.40
CA GLY A 472 -5.02 12.26 -30.51
C GLY A 472 -6.24 11.64 -29.83
N THR A 473 -6.72 12.25 -28.74
CA THR A 473 -7.94 11.83 -28.03
C THR A 473 -9.21 12.11 -28.83
N LEU A 474 -9.28 13.24 -29.53
CA LEU A 474 -10.37 13.59 -30.45
C LEU A 474 -10.32 12.74 -31.72
N GLN A 475 -9.15 12.55 -32.33
CA GLN A 475 -8.98 11.77 -33.56
C GLN A 475 -9.33 10.28 -33.39
N LYS A 476 -8.99 9.68 -32.24
CA LYS A 476 -9.21 8.23 -32.00
C LYS A 476 -10.63 7.83 -31.58
N GLY A 477 -11.55 8.77 -31.39
CA GLY A 477 -12.91 8.43 -30.91
C GLY A 477 -13.97 9.54 -30.93
N GLY A 478 -13.65 10.70 -31.50
CA GLY A 478 -14.54 11.86 -31.53
C GLY A 478 -14.84 12.45 -30.16
N LEU A 479 -15.74 13.44 -30.15
CA LEU A 479 -16.14 14.15 -28.93
C LEU A 479 -16.82 13.22 -27.90
N ARG A 480 -17.63 12.26 -28.37
CA ARG A 480 -18.40 11.35 -27.52
C ARG A 480 -17.48 10.50 -26.62
N LEU A 481 -16.52 9.77 -27.19
CA LEU A 481 -15.58 8.96 -26.40
C LEU A 481 -14.60 9.80 -25.56
N ALA A 482 -14.48 11.11 -25.79
CA ALA A 482 -13.78 12.02 -24.88
C ALA A 482 -14.67 12.37 -23.67
N VAL A 483 -15.93 12.74 -23.90
CA VAL A 483 -16.93 13.01 -22.84
C VAL A 483 -17.18 11.77 -21.97
N ASP A 484 -17.35 10.59 -22.57
CA ASP A 484 -17.55 9.32 -21.85
C ASP A 484 -16.36 9.00 -20.94
N ARG A 485 -15.12 9.31 -21.35
CA ARG A 485 -13.91 9.17 -20.52
C ARG A 485 -13.87 10.18 -19.37
N LEU A 486 -14.40 11.38 -19.55
CA LEU A 486 -14.49 12.39 -18.49
C LEU A 486 -15.58 12.04 -17.46
N ILE A 487 -16.75 11.56 -17.89
CA ILE A 487 -17.87 11.27 -16.99
C ILE A 487 -17.69 9.94 -16.24
N ARG A 488 -16.92 8.97 -16.79
CA ARG A 488 -16.65 7.65 -16.21
C ARG A 488 -16.40 7.68 -14.70
N THR A 489 -17.27 7.02 -13.93
CA THR A 489 -17.17 6.84 -12.48
C THR A 489 -16.07 5.83 -12.11
N ARG A 490 -16.07 5.30 -10.88
CA ARG A 490 -15.56 3.93 -10.67
C ARG A 490 -16.63 2.94 -11.15
#